data_AF-A0A292YFE1-F1
#
_entry.id   AF-A0A292YFE1-F1
#
_cell.length_a   1.000
_cell.length_b   1.000
_cell.length_c   1.000
_cell.angle_alpha   90.00
_cell.angle_beta   90.00
_cell.angle_gamma   90.00
#
_symmetry.space_group_name_H-M   'P 1'
#
loop_
_entity.id
_entity.type
_entity.pdbx_description
1 polymer ?
#
loop_
_entity_poly.entity_id
_entity_poly.type
_entity_poly.pdbx_seq_one_letter_code
_entity_poly.pdbx_strand_id
1 'polypeptide(L)'
;MWLVCGIDEEHRFREWDEAAGYHRLMVGDWVARHGDPAGAAGPLDGLAVGQSSTITFPDPEPGPDDGGDAGTVEFSLTWERARAGLEVIGAC
;
A
#
# COMPACT_ATOMS: atom_id res chain seq x y z
N MET A 1 8.64 5.11 16.31
CA MET A 1 7.38 4.31 16.42
C MET A 1 6.83 4.14 15.02
N TRP A 2 6.72 2.92 14.46
CA TRP A 2 6.31 2.71 13.07
C TRP A 2 4.80 2.92 12.91
N LEU A 3 4.39 4.02 12.28
CA LEU A 3 3.01 4.25 11.85
C LEU A 3 2.77 3.43 10.58
N VAL A 4 2.54 2.13 10.77
CA VAL A 4 2.07 1.24 9.70
C VAL A 4 0.60 1.57 9.47
N CYS A 5 0.28 2.29 8.39
CA CYS A 5 -1.10 2.43 7.92
C CYS A 5 -1.42 1.25 6.98
N GLY A 6 -1.22 0.03 7.48
CA GLY A 6 -1.60 -1.20 6.79
C GLY A 6 -3.08 -1.43 7.02
N ILE A 7 -3.93 -0.84 6.17
CA ILE A 7 -5.32 -1.26 6.12
C ILE A 7 -5.36 -2.56 5.33
N ASP A 8 -5.92 -3.60 5.93
CA ASP A 8 -6.23 -4.85 5.25
C ASP A 8 -7.37 -4.58 4.24
N GLU A 9 -6.99 -4.31 2.99
CA GLU A 9 -7.90 -3.82 1.94
C GLU A 9 -8.74 -4.94 1.31
N GLU A 10 -8.35 -6.21 1.45
CA GLU A 10 -9.08 -7.38 0.92
C GLU A 10 -10.47 -7.54 1.56
N HIS A 11 -10.63 -7.20 2.84
CA HIS A 11 -11.94 -7.23 3.50
C HIS A 11 -12.77 -5.96 3.28
N ARG A 12 -12.16 -4.86 2.80
CA ARG A 12 -12.83 -3.57 2.59
C ARG A 12 -13.34 -3.37 1.18
N PHE A 13 -12.63 -3.89 0.18
CA PHE A 13 -12.95 -3.72 -1.23
C PHE A 13 -13.16 -5.08 -1.89
N ARG A 14 -14.29 -5.23 -2.58
CA ARG A 14 -14.62 -6.47 -3.28
C ARG A 14 -13.85 -6.61 -4.60
N GLU A 15 -13.55 -5.48 -5.23
CA GLU A 15 -12.90 -5.41 -6.53
C GLU A 15 -11.50 -4.80 -6.39
N TRP A 16 -10.52 -5.40 -7.06
CA TRP A 16 -9.13 -4.94 -7.00
C TRP A 16 -8.98 -3.49 -7.49
N ASP A 17 -9.71 -3.09 -8.53
CA ASP A 17 -9.62 -1.74 -9.10
C ASP A 17 -10.03 -0.65 -8.10
N GLU A 18 -10.99 -0.95 -7.22
CA GLU A 18 -11.43 -0.02 -6.16
C GLU A 18 -10.35 0.12 -5.08
N ALA A 19 -9.76 -1.00 -4.64
CA ALA A 19 -8.65 -1.01 -3.68
C ALA A 19 -7.42 -0.27 -4.24
N ALA A 20 -7.02 -0.59 -5.47
CA ALA A 20 -5.91 0.08 -6.14
C ALA A 20 -6.20 1.57 -6.39
N GLY A 21 -7.45 1.94 -6.67
CA GLY A 21 -7.88 3.34 -6.76
C GLY A 21 -7.73 4.08 -5.43
N TYR A 22 -8.18 3.48 -4.33
CA TYR A 22 -8.05 4.05 -2.99
C TYR A 22 -6.60 4.16 -2.54
N HIS A 23 -5.79 3.14 -2.78
CA HIS A 23 -4.36 3.15 -2.47
C HIS A 23 -3.63 4.28 -3.21
N ARG A 24 -3.95 4.50 -4.50
CA ARG A 24 -3.44 5.65 -5.28
C ARG A 24 -3.90 6.99 -4.71
N LEU A 25 -5.14 7.10 -4.25
CA LEU A 25 -5.64 8.33 -3.61
C LEU A 25 -4.88 8.62 -2.32
N MET A 26 -4.71 7.63 -1.43
CA MET A 26 -3.98 7.77 -0.17
C MET A 26 -2.54 8.24 -0.40
N VAL A 27 -1.83 7.59 -1.33
CA VAL A 27 -0.44 7.93 -1.64
C VAL A 27 -0.36 9.28 -2.36
N GLY A 28 -1.27 9.57 -3.29
CA GLY A 28 -1.35 10.87 -3.97
C GLY A 28 -1.59 12.02 -2.99
N ASP A 29 -2.48 11.82 -2.02
CA ASP A 29 -2.76 12.77 -0.94
C ASP A 29 -1.55 13.01 -0.03
N TRP A 30 -0.76 11.97 0.24
CA TRP A 30 0.49 12.07 0.98
C TRP A 30 1.52 12.88 0.19
N VAL A 31 1.75 12.52 -1.08
CA VAL A 31 2.70 13.21 -1.97
C VAL A 31 2.31 14.67 -2.18
N ALA A 32 1.02 14.98 -2.29
CA ALA A 32 0.56 16.37 -2.42
C ALA A 32 0.87 17.23 -1.18
N ARG A 33 0.92 16.62 0.02
CA ARG A 33 1.19 17.33 1.28
C ARG A 33 2.68 17.39 1.63
N HIS A 34 3.44 16.33 1.34
CA HIS A 34 4.81 16.15 1.82
C HIS A 34 5.87 16.11 0.70
N GLY A 35 5.44 15.95 -0.56
CA GLY A 35 6.32 15.77 -1.71
C GLY A 35 6.82 14.33 -1.88
N ASP A 36 7.40 14.05 -3.06
CA ASP A 36 8.03 12.77 -3.39
C ASP A 36 9.32 12.98 -4.19
N PRO A 37 10.41 13.46 -3.56
CA PRO A 37 11.66 13.74 -4.24
C PRO A 37 12.37 12.46 -4.73
N ALA A 38 12.05 11.30 -4.15
CA ALA A 38 12.63 10.01 -4.50
C ALA A 38 11.84 9.28 -5.60
N GLY A 39 10.64 9.75 -5.94
CA GLY A 39 9.75 9.11 -6.91
C GLY A 39 9.20 7.76 -6.42
N ALA A 40 9.05 7.59 -5.10
CA ALA A 40 8.56 6.36 -4.50
C ALA A 40 7.14 6.00 -4.93
N ALA A 41 6.31 6.98 -5.30
CA ALA A 41 4.95 6.77 -5.79
C ALA A 41 4.89 6.32 -7.27
N GLY A 42 5.95 6.51 -8.05
CA GLY A 42 5.97 6.25 -9.50
C GLY A 42 5.49 4.86 -9.93
N PRO A 43 5.79 3.76 -9.20
CA PRO A 43 5.29 2.43 -9.52
C PRO A 43 3.76 2.27 -9.48
N LEU A 44 3.02 3.17 -8.82
CA LEU A 44 1.55 3.07 -8.70
C LEU A 44 0.78 3.29 -9.99
N ASP A 45 1.33 4.11 -10.89
CA ASP A 45 0.70 4.41 -12.18
C ASP A 45 0.62 3.16 -13.07
N GLY A 46 1.56 2.23 -12.87
CA GLY A 46 1.66 0.97 -13.61
C GLY A 46 1.18 -0.27 -12.86
N LEU A 47 0.52 -0.12 -11.71
CA LEU A 47 0.13 -1.26 -10.89
C LEU A 47 -0.81 -2.19 -11.68
N ALA A 48 -0.42 -3.47 -11.83
CA ALA A 48 -1.17 -4.44 -12.62
C ALA A 48 -2.31 -5.08 -11.82
N VAL A 49 -3.39 -5.48 -12.50
CA VAL A 49 -4.58 -6.07 -11.84
C VAL A 49 -4.23 -7.28 -10.99
N GLY A 50 -4.61 -7.24 -9.71
CA GLY A 50 -4.36 -8.26 -8.71
C GLY A 50 -2.94 -8.26 -8.13
N GLN A 51 -2.16 -7.19 -8.36
CA GLN A 51 -0.85 -7.00 -7.76
C GLN A 51 -0.96 -6.27 -6.42
N SER A 52 -0.20 -6.73 -5.44
CA SER A 52 0.04 -6.02 -4.17
C SER A 52 1.08 -4.90 -4.35
N SER A 53 1.07 -3.91 -3.46
CA SER A 53 2.03 -2.80 -3.46
C SER A 53 2.42 -2.42 -2.04
N THR A 54 3.67 -2.03 -1.84
CA THR A 54 4.14 -1.41 -0.60
C THR A 54 5.04 -0.24 -0.97
N ILE A 55 4.77 0.92 -0.38
CA ILE A 55 5.47 2.17 -0.64
C ILE A 55 5.86 2.79 0.68
N THR A 56 7.12 3.18 0.76
CA THR A 56 7.71 3.73 1.98
C THR A 56 8.20 5.15 1.71
N PHE A 57 7.77 6.09 2.54
CA PHE A 57 8.23 7.47 2.54
C PHE A 57 9.03 7.77 3.80
N PRO A 58 10.02 8.67 3.74
CA PRO A 58 10.60 9.23 4.96
C PRO A 58 9.52 9.97 5.76
N ASP A 59 9.58 9.87 7.08
CA ASP A 59 8.72 10.62 7.98
C ASP A 59 9.05 12.12 7.86
N PRO A 60 8.07 12.97 7.49
CA PRO A 60 8.28 14.41 7.31
C PRO A 60 8.49 15.15 8.64
N GLU A 61 8.11 14.57 9.78
CA GLU A 61 8.26 15.18 11.12
C GLU A 61 8.91 14.18 12.09
N PRO A 62 10.21 13.86 11.92
CA PRO A 62 10.90 12.95 12.84
C PRO A 62 10.86 13.52 14.26
N GLY A 63 10.42 12.71 15.22
CA GLY A 63 10.28 13.14 16.60
C GLY A 63 11.65 13.46 17.23
N PRO A 64 11.71 14.35 18.23
CA PRO A 64 12.97 14.70 18.90
C PRO A 64 13.64 13.50 19.60
N ASP A 65 12.89 12.42 19.83
CA ASP A 65 13.35 11.19 20.48
C ASP A 65 13.79 10.08 19.51
N ASP A 66 13.71 10.28 18.18
CA ASP A 66 14.05 9.24 17.19
C ASP A 66 15.57 9.01 17.02
N GLY A 67 16.42 9.63 17.84
CA GLY A 67 17.84 9.25 17.99
C GLY A 67 18.69 9.35 16.71
N GLY A 68 18.19 10.00 15.66
CA GLY A 68 18.84 10.10 14.35
C GLY A 68 18.40 9.04 13.32
N ASP A 69 17.51 8.12 13.68
CA ASP A 69 16.87 7.21 12.72
C ASP A 69 15.65 7.93 12.13
N ALA A 70 15.73 8.33 10.86
CA ALA A 70 14.59 8.92 10.18
C ALA A 70 13.48 7.87 10.11
N GLY A 71 12.38 8.11 10.83
CA GLY A 71 11.18 7.27 10.74
C GLY A 71 10.72 7.14 9.29
N THR A 72 9.90 6.12 9.02
CA THR A 72 9.26 5.99 7.72
C THR A 72 7.77 5.75 7.86
N VAL A 73 7.04 6.17 6.85
CA VAL A 73 5.60 5.95 6.70
C VAL A 73 5.39 4.97 5.56
N GLU A 74 4.71 3.87 5.86
CA GLU A 74 4.43 2.80 4.90
C GLU A 74 2.96 2.80 4.50
N PHE A 75 2.72 2.75 3.19
CA PHE A 75 1.42 2.49 2.58
C PHE A 75 1.47 1.12 1.90
N SER A 76 0.58 0.22 2.29
CA SER A 76 0.55 -1.14 1.77
C SER A 76 -0.85 -1.50 1.25
N LEU A 77 -0.90 -2.00 0.01
CA LEU A 77 -2.03 -2.68 -0.61
C LEU A 77 -1.68 -4.16 -0.68
N THR A 78 -2.34 -4.97 0.13
CA THR A 78 -2.21 -6.43 0.08
C THR A 78 -3.38 -7.00 -0.71
N TRP A 79 -3.09 -7.74 -1.77
CA TRP A 79 -4.10 -8.47 -2.54
C TRP A 79 -3.68 -9.92 -2.69
N GLU A 80 -4.32 -10.82 -1.93
CA GLU A 80 -4.20 -12.23 -2.20
C GLU A 80 -5.20 -12.54 -3.31
N ARG A 81 -4.74 -12.69 -4.57
CA ARG A 81 -5.59 -13.33 -5.57
C ARG A 81 -5.99 -14.68 -4.99
N ALA A 82 -7.23 -14.81 -4.51
CA ALA A 82 -7.85 -16.12 -4.41
C ALA A 82 -7.58 -16.79 -5.75
N ARG A 83 -6.81 -17.88 -5.74
CA ARG A 83 -6.64 -18.73 -6.92
C ARG A 83 -8.03 -19.26 -7.26
N ALA A 84 -8.82 -18.48 -7.99
CA ALA A 84 -10.00 -18.94 -8.69
C ALA A 84 -9.50 -20.00 -9.69
N GLY A 85 -9.55 -21.26 -9.25
CA GLY A 85 -8.80 -22.37 -9.83
C GLY A 85 -8.45 -23.50 -8.86
N LEU A 86 -8.75 -23.37 -7.56
CA LEU A 86 -8.88 -24.50 -6.64
C LEU A 86 -10.35 -24.72 -6.26
N GLU A 87 -11.21 -24.78 -7.27
CA GLU A 87 -12.34 -25.70 -7.21
C GLU A 87 -11.75 -27.11 -7.14
N VAL A 88 -11.43 -27.58 -5.94
CA VAL A 88 -11.30 -29.02 -5.72
C VAL A 88 -12.71 -29.58 -5.84
N ILE A 89 -13.08 -29.86 -7.09
CA ILE A 89 -13.92 -31.01 -7.41
C ILE A 89 -13.16 -32.22 -6.85
N GLY A 90 -13.45 -32.54 -5.60
CA GLY A 90 -13.04 -33.74 -4.92
C GLY A 90 -14.28 -34.48 -4.48
N ALA A 91 -15.03 -35.02 -5.45
CA ALA A 91 -15.84 -36.18 -5.18
C ALA A 91 -14.90 -37.36 -4.97
N CYS A 92 -14.80 -37.83 -3.73
CA CYS A 92 -14.53 -39.21 -3.33
C CYS A 92 -15.12 -39.41 -1.94
#